data_AF-A0A7Z9WD58-F1
#
_entry.id   AF-A0A7Z9WD58-F1
#
_cell.length_a   1.000
_cell.length_b   1.000
_cell.length_c   1.000
_cell.angle_alpha   90.00
_cell.angle_beta   90.00
_cell.angle_gamma   90.00
#
_symmetry.space_group_name_H-M   'P 1'
#
loop_
_entity.id
_entity.type
_entity.pdbx_description
1 polymer ?
#
loop_
_entity_poly.entity_id
_entity_poly.type
_entity_poly.pdbx_seq_one_letter_code
_entity_poly.pdbx_strand_id
1 'polypeptide(L)'
;MRAQKRLYEPGEYVTLFNGLAGIVVSEDVLDKARKVLKEGHKPGRYFVPGCCQHPDYVIQVPVIFEDETFDVIRAMNLRKTANLPLAKKERIEGVLNKHGL
;
A
#
# COMPACT_ATOMS: atom_id res chain seq x y z
N MET A 1 -21.76 -8.76 15.93
CA MET A 1 -21.25 -8.08 14.72
C MET A 1 -20.24 -9.00 14.05
N ARG A 2 -20.46 -9.43 12.80
CA ARG A 2 -19.43 -10.15 12.04
C ARG A 2 -18.37 -9.12 11.68
N ALA A 3 -17.16 -9.23 12.24
CA ALA A 3 -16.02 -8.48 11.73
C ALA A 3 -15.91 -8.78 10.24
N GLN A 4 -16.05 -7.77 9.40
CA GLN A 4 -15.94 -7.93 7.95
C GLN A 4 -14.53 -8.46 7.68
N LYS A 5 -14.43 -9.64 7.07
CA LYS A 5 -13.14 -10.29 6.84
C LYS A 5 -12.34 -9.44 5.85
N ARG A 6 -11.35 -8.71 6.35
CA ARG A 6 -10.44 -7.93 5.50
C ARG A 6 -9.68 -8.87 4.58
N LEU A 7 -9.45 -8.43 3.35
CA LEU A 7 -8.66 -9.22 2.41
C LEU A 7 -7.16 -8.97 2.64
N TYR A 8 -6.80 -7.78 3.10
CA TYR A 8 -5.43 -7.38 3.42
C TYR A 8 -5.34 -6.82 4.84
N GLU A 9 -4.20 -6.98 5.50
CA GLU A 9 -3.92 -6.39 6.80
C GLU A 9 -2.69 -5.46 6.72
N PRO A 10 -2.64 -4.37 7.50
CA PRO A 10 -1.43 -3.57 7.66
C PRO A 10 -0.22 -4.43 8.04
N GLY A 11 0.92 -4.16 7.43
CA GLY A 11 2.15 -4.94 7.57
C GLY A 11 2.31 -6.07 6.56
N GLU A 12 1.26 -6.42 5.79
CA GLU A 12 1.39 -7.42 4.74
C GLU A 12 2.18 -6.89 3.53
N TYR A 13 3.20 -7.64 3.11
CA TYR A 13 3.91 -7.36 1.87
C TYR A 13 3.10 -7.80 0.65
N VAL A 14 3.07 -6.93 -0.35
CA VAL A 14 2.32 -7.11 -1.59
C VAL A 14 3.19 -6.78 -2.79
N THR A 15 2.83 -7.33 -3.94
CA THR A 15 3.44 -6.98 -5.22
C THR A 15 2.37 -6.59 -6.24
N LEU A 16 2.72 -5.66 -7.12
CA LEU A 16 1.97 -5.36 -8.34
C LEU A 16 2.36 -6.35 -9.45
N PHE A 17 1.54 -6.40 -10.50
CA PHE A 17 1.79 -7.26 -11.67
C PHE A 17 3.11 -6.97 -12.38
N ASN A 18 3.63 -5.74 -12.28
CA ASN A 18 4.91 -5.33 -12.85
C ASN A 18 6.12 -5.70 -11.96
N GLY A 19 5.89 -6.40 -10.84
CA GLY A 19 6.93 -6.83 -9.90
C GLY A 19 7.34 -5.78 -8.88
N LEU A 20 6.78 -4.56 -8.91
CA LEU A 20 7.02 -3.54 -7.89
C LEU A 20 6.45 -4.02 -6.56
N ALA A 21 7.26 -3.94 -5.50
CA ALA A 21 6.88 -4.39 -4.17
C ALA A 21 6.46 -3.23 -3.27
N GLY A 22 5.57 -3.52 -2.34
CA GLY A 22 5.13 -2.59 -1.32
C GLY A 22 4.61 -3.29 -0.06
N ILE A 23 4.20 -2.48 0.90
CA ILE A 23 3.61 -2.92 2.16
C ILE A 23 2.27 -2.25 2.35
N VAL A 24 1.28 -3.02 2.80
CA VAL A 24 -0.02 -2.50 3.19
C VAL A 24 0.13 -1.72 4.48
N VAL A 25 -0.42 -0.51 4.54
CA VAL A 25 -0.28 0.38 5.70
C VAL A 25 -1.63 0.68 6.36
N SER A 26 -1.62 1.17 7.60
CA SER A 26 -2.85 1.63 8.26
C SER A 26 -3.30 2.99 7.71
N GLU A 27 -4.52 3.41 8.07
CA GLU A 27 -5.05 4.74 7.72
C GLU A 27 -4.19 5.86 8.31
N ASP A 28 -3.73 5.73 9.56
CA ASP A 28 -2.85 6.73 10.20
C ASP A 28 -1.53 6.90 9.44
N VAL A 29 -0.96 5.80 8.97
CA VAL A 29 0.30 5.79 8.20
C VAL A 29 0.06 6.37 6.81
N LEU A 30 -1.07 6.04 6.17
CA LEU A 30 -1.47 6.65 4.89
C LEU A 30 -1.60 8.17 5.02
N ASP A 31 -2.23 8.67 6.08
CA ASP A 31 -2.40 10.11 6.29
C ASP A 31 -1.09 10.85 6.50
N LYS A 32 -0.10 10.20 7.13
CA LYS A 32 1.27 10.73 7.18
C LYS A 32 1.94 10.65 5.81
N ALA A 33 1.83 9.51 5.12
CA ALA A 33 2.42 9.28 3.81
C ALA A 33 1.95 10.33 2.79
N ARG A 34 0.67 10.70 2.79
CA ARG A 34 0.13 11.79 1.95
C ARG A 34 0.82 13.13 2.11
N LYS A 35 1.44 13.40 3.27
CA LYS A 35 2.11 14.66 3.58
C LYS A 35 3.59 14.65 3.19
N VAL A 36 4.21 13.48 3.10
CA VAL A 36 5.67 13.33 2.98
C VAL A 36 6.14 12.56 1.75
N LEU A 37 5.27 11.76 1.14
CA LEU A 37 5.51 10.99 -0.07
C LEU A 37 4.69 11.55 -1.23
N LYS A 38 5.17 11.29 -2.45
CA LYS A 38 4.41 11.58 -3.67
C LYS A 38 3.47 10.41 -4.00
N GLU A 39 2.31 10.72 -4.55
CA GLU A 39 1.43 9.70 -5.10
C GLU A 39 2.08 9.13 -6.38
N GLY A 40 2.24 7.80 -6.42
CA GLY A 40 3.02 7.12 -7.45
C GLY A 40 2.26 6.92 -8.77
N HIS A 41 0.94 7.02 -8.71
CA HIS A 41 0.02 6.83 -9.82
C HIS A 41 0.13 5.44 -10.46
N LYS A 42 0.34 4.40 -9.65
CA LYS A 42 0.56 3.02 -10.11
C LYS A 42 -0.64 2.47 -10.89
N PRO A 43 -0.39 1.56 -11.86
CA PRO A 43 -1.47 0.88 -12.54
C PRO A 43 -2.29 0.04 -11.54
N GLY A 44 -3.61 0.14 -11.64
CA GLY A 44 -4.51 -0.46 -10.67
C GLY A 44 -4.83 0.40 -9.45
N ARG A 45 -4.32 1.65 -9.39
CA ARG A 45 -4.75 2.64 -8.40
C ARG A 45 -6.26 2.83 -8.40
N TYR A 46 -6.81 3.06 -7.21
CA TYR A 46 -8.19 3.47 -7.03
C TYR A 46 -8.31 4.96 -7.36
N PHE A 47 -8.82 5.23 -8.56
CA PHE A 47 -9.09 6.57 -9.04
C PHE A 47 -10.56 6.67 -9.42
N VAL A 48 -11.35 7.36 -8.60
CA VAL A 48 -12.74 7.72 -8.89
C VAL A 48 -12.85 9.24 -8.69
N PRO A 49 -13.10 10.02 -9.76
CA PRO A 49 -13.26 11.47 -9.65
C PRO A 49 -14.36 11.84 -8.66
N GLY A 50 -14.08 12.74 -7.72
CA GLY A 50 -15.05 13.23 -6.73
C GLY A 50 -15.34 12.27 -5.55
N CYS A 51 -14.63 11.14 -5.44
CA CYS A 51 -14.79 10.20 -4.33
C CYS A 51 -13.59 10.28 -3.38
N CYS A 52 -13.85 10.46 -2.10
CA CYS A 52 -12.83 10.37 -1.05
C CYS A 52 -12.31 8.93 -0.97
N GLN A 53 -10.98 8.75 -1.05
CA GLN A 53 -10.33 7.46 -0.81
C GLN A 53 -10.60 7.03 0.64
N HIS A 54 -11.35 5.94 0.80
CA HIS A 54 -11.67 5.34 2.10
C HIS A 54 -11.13 3.91 2.11
N PRO A 55 -9.90 3.70 2.64
CA PRO A 55 -9.31 2.38 2.77
C PRO A 55 -10.26 1.42 3.50
N ASP A 56 -10.72 0.37 2.83
CA ASP A 56 -11.57 -0.67 3.40
C ASP A 56 -10.83 -2.02 3.50
N TYR A 57 -9.61 -2.09 2.97
CA TYR A 57 -8.74 -3.28 2.96
C TYR A 57 -9.35 -4.51 2.26
N VAL A 58 -10.43 -4.32 1.52
CA VAL A 58 -11.14 -5.35 0.74
C VAL A 58 -11.13 -4.98 -0.74
N ILE A 59 -11.39 -3.71 -1.05
CA ILE A 59 -11.38 -3.12 -2.38
C ILE A 59 -10.28 -2.07 -2.45
N GLN A 60 -10.20 -1.16 -1.48
CA GLN A 60 -9.24 -0.07 -1.42
C GLN A 60 -8.14 -0.39 -0.42
N VAL A 61 -6.94 -0.68 -0.92
CA VAL A 61 -5.80 -1.11 -0.10
C VAL A 61 -4.69 -0.08 -0.23
N PRO A 62 -4.34 0.65 0.85
CA PRO A 62 -3.27 1.64 0.83
C PRO A 62 -1.92 0.94 0.90
N VAL A 63 -1.02 1.29 -0.02
CA VAL A 63 0.28 0.65 -0.16
C VAL A 63 1.37 1.71 -0.28
N ILE A 64 2.45 1.52 0.48
CA ILE A 64 3.72 2.23 0.29
C ILE A 64 4.67 1.32 -0.48
N PHE A 65 5.27 1.83 -1.54
CA PHE A 65 6.12 1.07 -2.45
C PHE A 65 7.61 1.29 -2.18
N GLU A 66 8.42 0.34 -2.65
CA GLU A 66 9.89 0.37 -2.56
C GLU A 66 10.56 1.53 -3.32
N ASP A 67 9.79 2.30 -4.09
CA ASP A 67 10.25 3.44 -4.90
C ASP A 67 9.92 4.82 -4.30
N GLU A 68 9.67 4.88 -2.98
CA GLU A 68 9.34 6.11 -2.23
C GLU A 68 8.03 6.78 -2.67
N THR A 69 7.08 6.01 -3.18
CA THR A 69 5.73 6.48 -3.51
C THR A 69 4.65 5.70 -2.76
N PHE A 70 3.48 6.30 -2.65
CA PHE A 70 2.29 5.62 -2.14
C PHE A 70 1.17 5.66 -3.16
N ASP A 71 0.27 4.68 -3.11
CA ASP A 71 -1.02 4.74 -3.81
C ASP A 71 -2.06 3.91 -3.02
N VAL A 72 -3.33 4.24 -3.18
CA VAL A 72 -4.43 3.34 -2.81
C VAL A 72 -4.73 2.46 -4.01
N ILE A 73 -4.56 1.15 -3.88
CA ILE A 73 -4.66 0.19 -4.98
C ILE A 73 -5.96 -0.63 -4.85
N ARG A 74 -6.57 -0.97 -5.99
CA ARG A 74 -7.65 -1.95 -6.00
C ARG A 74 -7.10 -3.32 -5.62
N ALA A 75 -7.67 -3.97 -4.62
CA ALA A 75 -7.26 -5.27 -4.11
C ALA A 75 -6.94 -6.34 -5.17
N MET A 76 -7.69 -6.36 -6.28
CA MET A 76 -7.49 -7.29 -7.41
C MET A 76 -6.15 -7.11 -8.14
N ASN A 77 -5.51 -5.95 -8.01
CA ASN A 77 -4.22 -5.63 -8.64
C ASN A 77 -3.02 -5.90 -7.70
N LEU A 78 -3.29 -6.35 -6.48
CA LEU A 78 -2.28 -6.74 -5.51
C LEU A 78 -2.19 -8.26 -5.41
N ARG A 79 -0.97 -8.75 -5.18
CA ARG A 79 -0.70 -10.14 -4.82
C ARG A 79 0.03 -10.18 -3.49
N LYS A 80 -0.53 -10.87 -2.51
CA LYS A 80 0.15 -11.15 -1.24
C LYS A 80 1.43 -11.92 -1.50
N THR A 81 2.52 -11.54 -0.84
CA THR A 81 3.82 -12.21 -1.00
C THR A 81 4.48 -12.38 0.36
N ALA A 82 4.48 -13.62 0.88
CA ALA A 82 5.20 -13.95 2.11
C ALA A 82 6.73 -13.93 1.90
N ASN A 83 7.18 -14.33 0.71
CA ASN A 83 8.59 -14.47 0.35
C ASN A 83 9.07 -13.32 -0.54
N LEU A 84 9.01 -12.10 -0.02
CA LEU A 84 9.60 -10.94 -0.71
C LEU A 84 11.13 -10.97 -0.55
N PRO A 85 11.92 -10.75 -1.61
CA PRO A 85 13.38 -10.69 -1.51
C PRO A 85 13.85 -9.68 -0.45
N LEU A 86 14.89 -10.02 0.30
CA LEU A 86 15.40 -9.20 1.40
C LEU A 86 15.71 -7.76 0.96
N ALA A 87 16.39 -7.59 -0.17
CA ALA A 87 16.73 -6.27 -0.71
C ALA A 87 15.51 -5.40 -1.07
N LYS A 88 14.32 -6.00 -1.28
CA LYS A 88 13.07 -5.25 -1.49
C LYS A 88 12.43 -4.87 -0.16
N LYS A 89 12.43 -5.79 0.81
CA LYS A 89 11.99 -5.52 2.19
C LYS A 89 12.79 -4.36 2.78
N GLU A 90 14.11 -4.43 2.71
CA GLU A 90 15.01 -3.37 3.23
C GLU A 90 14.75 -2.01 2.59
N ARG A 91 14.44 -1.96 1.29
CA ARG A 91 14.05 -0.71 0.63
C ARG A 91 12.76 -0.15 1.19
N ILE A 92 11.73 -0.98 1.33
CA ILE A 92 10.44 -0.57 1.90
C ILE A 92 10.61 -0.08 3.34
N GLU A 93 11.28 -0.86 4.20
CA GLU A 93 11.58 -0.46 5.57
C GLU A 93 12.42 0.83 5.63
N GLY A 94 13.34 1.00 4.68
CA GLY A 94 14.11 2.24 4.51
C GLY A 94 13.21 3.45 4.25
N VAL A 95 12.19 3.32 3.40
CA VAL A 95 11.20 4.38 3.15
C VAL A 95 10.44 4.72 4.44
N LEU A 96 9.95 3.70 5.16
CA LEU A 96 9.19 3.90 6.39
C LEU A 96 10.02 4.65 7.45
N ASN A 97 11.24 4.18 7.70
CA ASN A 97 12.13 4.76 8.69
C ASN A 97 12.58 6.19 8.33
N LYS A 98 12.91 6.43 7.05
CA LYS A 98 13.35 7.75 6.54
C LYS A 98 12.29 8.84 6.76
N HIS A 99 11.01 8.48 6.66
CA HIS A 99 9.90 9.42 6.71
C HIS A 99 9.08 9.36 8.02
N GLY A 100 9.45 8.49 8.97
CA GLY A 100 8.76 8.35 10.26
C GLY A 100 7.33 7.83 10.13
N LEU A 101 7.13 6.90 9.18
CA LEU A 101 5.83 6.33 8.81
C LEU A 101 5.49 5.11 9.67
#